data_AF-A0A6B3G2G8-F1
#
_entry.id   AF-A0A6B3G2G8-F1
#
_cell.length_a   1.000
_cell.length_b   1.000
_cell.length_c   1.000
_cell.angle_alpha   90.00
_cell.angle_beta   90.00
_cell.angle_gamma   90.00
#
_symmetry.space_group_name_H-M   'P 1'
#
loop_
_entity.id
_entity.type
_entity.pdbx_description
1 polymer ?
#
loop_
_entity_poly.entity_id
_entity_poly.type
_entity_poly.pdbx_seq_one_letter_code
_entity_poly.pdbx_strand_id
1 'polypeptide(L)'
;MTFDASETTFQNSDTDPHANDAAPYGGGDPYADYREAGDLPFTELVDLADRRLGAGVIAANDEFFAERENLLIRERAVFDPEHFGHKGKIMDGWETRRRRGADAETPFPAPEDHDWAIVRLGAPGIIRGLVVDTAHFRGNYPQRVSVQATSVEGAPGPEQLLADDVKWEEILPPTPVRGHAANAFEITSGRRYTHIRLCQHPDGGIARL
;
A
#
# COMPACT_ATOMS: atom_id res chain seq x y z
N MET A 1 -12.53 6.04 32.62
CA MET A 1 -11.31 5.27 32.32
C MET A 1 -10.83 5.74 30.97
N THR A 2 -9.84 6.61 30.97
CA THR A 2 -9.19 7.15 29.78
C THR A 2 -8.27 6.07 29.20
N PHE A 3 -8.52 5.70 27.95
CA PHE A 3 -7.63 4.83 27.18
C PHE A 3 -6.49 5.68 26.65
N ASP A 4 -5.27 5.26 26.95
CA ASP A 4 -4.03 5.82 26.43
C ASP A 4 -3.85 5.26 25.02
N ALA A 5 -4.06 6.10 24.01
CA ALA A 5 -3.75 5.76 22.63
C ALA A 5 -2.23 5.81 22.50
N SER A 6 -1.60 4.69 22.19
CA SER A 6 -0.19 4.65 21.81
C SER A 6 0.03 5.60 20.63
N GLU A 7 0.49 6.81 20.90
CA GLU A 7 0.88 7.79 19.91
C GLU A 7 2.00 7.18 19.07
N THR A 8 1.64 6.75 17.85
CA THR A 8 2.63 6.63 16.79
C THR A 8 3.09 8.05 16.50
N THR A 9 4.20 8.46 17.11
CA THR A 9 4.78 9.78 16.87
C THR A 9 5.35 9.80 15.46
N PHE A 10 4.53 10.16 14.48
CA PHE A 10 5.01 10.65 13.20
C PHE A 10 5.76 11.95 13.49
N GLN A 11 7.07 11.97 13.24
CA GLN A 11 7.78 13.23 13.22
C GLN A 11 7.18 14.03 12.06
N ASN A 12 6.60 15.19 12.37
CA ASN A 12 6.20 16.17 11.36
C ASN A 12 7.49 16.68 10.69
N SER A 13 8.01 15.93 9.72
CA SER A 13 9.27 16.22 9.04
C SER A 13 8.98 16.95 7.73
N ASP A 14 8.44 18.17 7.82
CA ASP A 14 8.44 19.09 6.67
C ASP A 14 9.88 19.47 6.23
N THR A 15 10.91 18.99 6.93
CA THR A 15 12.31 19.37 6.75
C THR A 15 13.25 18.25 6.30
N ASP A 16 12.88 16.97 6.35
CA ASP A 16 13.73 15.85 5.86
C ASP A 16 12.88 14.78 5.13
N PRO A 17 13.02 14.64 3.79
CA PRO A 17 12.28 13.65 3.01
C PRO A 17 12.70 12.19 3.30
N HIS A 18 13.80 11.98 4.02
CA HIS A 18 14.33 10.65 4.34
C HIS A 18 14.04 10.22 5.79
N ALA A 19 13.33 11.04 6.57
CA ALA A 19 13.07 10.78 7.99
C ALA A 19 12.33 9.45 8.25
N ASN A 20 11.55 8.98 7.27
CA ASN A 20 10.78 7.75 7.35
C ASN A 20 11.45 6.54 6.67
N ASP A 21 12.63 6.74 6.06
CA ASP A 21 13.39 5.69 5.40
C ASP A 21 13.92 4.69 6.43
N ALA A 22 14.12 3.46 5.99
CA ALA A 22 14.89 2.48 6.76
C ALA A 22 16.36 2.54 6.35
N ALA A 23 17.26 2.11 7.25
CA ALA A 23 18.68 2.06 6.95
C ALA A 23 18.95 1.18 5.72
N PRO A 24 20.01 1.40 4.93
CA PRO A 24 20.42 0.44 3.92
C PRO A 24 20.72 -0.95 4.52
N TYR A 25 20.63 -2.02 3.73
CA TYR A 25 20.97 -3.36 4.20
C TYR A 25 22.41 -3.42 4.72
N GLY A 26 22.57 -3.80 5.99
CA GLY A 26 23.86 -4.05 6.63
C GLY A 26 24.40 -5.48 6.44
N GLY A 27 23.63 -6.36 5.80
CA GLY A 27 23.86 -7.81 5.76
C GLY A 27 23.26 -8.54 6.98
N GLY A 28 23.13 -9.87 6.90
CA GLY A 28 22.51 -10.69 7.95
C GLY A 28 21.00 -10.89 7.74
N ASP A 29 20.23 -10.85 8.82
CA ASP A 29 18.76 -10.99 8.77
C ASP A 29 18.14 -9.75 8.11
N PRO A 30 17.46 -9.90 6.95
CA PRO A 30 16.89 -8.77 6.21
C PRO A 30 15.72 -8.08 6.94
N TYR A 31 15.17 -8.70 7.99
CA TYR A 31 14.09 -8.19 8.82
C TYR A 31 14.55 -7.64 10.19
N ALA A 32 15.86 -7.60 10.47
CA ALA A 32 16.39 -7.24 11.77
C ALA A 32 15.95 -5.86 12.29
N ASP A 33 15.72 -4.89 11.39
CA ASP A 33 15.25 -3.52 11.68
C ASP A 33 13.84 -3.24 11.14
N TYR A 34 13.10 -4.29 10.77
CA TYR A 34 11.72 -4.16 10.30
C TYR A 34 10.80 -3.66 11.41
N ARG A 35 9.90 -2.74 11.05
CA ARG A 35 8.95 -2.12 11.98
C ARG A 35 7.60 -2.80 11.86
N GLU A 36 7.31 -3.71 12.79
CA GLU A 36 6.03 -4.43 12.88
C GLU A 36 4.86 -3.47 13.22
N ALA A 37 3.63 -3.84 12.85
CA ALA A 37 2.42 -3.02 13.03
C ALA A 37 2.01 -2.84 14.51
N GLY A 38 2.55 -3.66 15.41
CA GLY A 38 2.08 -3.79 16.79
C GLY A 38 0.80 -4.62 16.91
N ASP A 39 0.40 -4.88 18.15
CA ASP A 39 -0.81 -5.65 18.46
C ASP A 39 -2.04 -4.73 18.41
N LEU A 40 -2.69 -4.65 17.25
CA LEU A 40 -3.92 -3.87 17.05
C LEU A 40 -5.13 -4.79 16.97
N PRO A 41 -6.28 -4.46 17.62
CA PRO A 41 -7.42 -5.38 17.67
C PRO A 41 -7.95 -5.85 16.30
N PHE A 42 -7.78 -5.06 15.24
CA PHE A 42 -8.25 -5.45 13.91
C PHE A 42 -7.36 -6.52 13.23
N THR A 43 -6.10 -6.71 13.65
CA THR A 43 -5.20 -7.69 13.03
C THR A 43 -5.55 -9.13 13.40
N GLU A 44 -6.39 -9.34 14.42
CA GLU A 44 -6.98 -10.64 14.76
C GLU A 44 -8.22 -10.98 13.92
N LEU A 45 -8.72 -10.04 13.11
CA LEU A 45 -9.89 -10.25 12.25
C LEU A 45 -9.51 -11.00 10.97
N VAL A 46 -10.54 -11.45 10.25
CA VAL A 46 -10.36 -12.06 8.93
C VAL A 46 -9.80 -11.04 7.95
N ASP A 47 -8.69 -11.39 7.31
CA ASP A 47 -8.15 -10.65 6.19
C ASP A 47 -9.05 -10.81 4.95
N LEU A 48 -9.76 -9.73 4.59
CA LEU A 48 -10.65 -9.70 3.43
C LEU A 48 -9.90 -9.65 2.10
N ALA A 49 -8.60 -9.34 2.10
CA ALA A 49 -7.72 -9.33 0.94
C ALA A 49 -7.01 -10.68 0.72
N ASP A 50 -7.24 -11.68 1.59
CA ASP A 50 -6.67 -13.02 1.47
C ASP A 50 -7.19 -13.75 0.21
N ARG A 51 -6.26 -14.17 -0.65
CA ARG A 51 -6.55 -14.91 -1.89
C ARG A 51 -7.31 -16.22 -1.66
N ARG A 52 -7.19 -16.85 -0.49
CA ARG A 52 -7.93 -18.07 -0.14
C ARG A 52 -9.43 -17.82 -0.01
N LEU A 53 -9.84 -16.57 0.23
CA LEU A 53 -11.23 -16.14 0.19
C LEU A 53 -11.69 -15.74 -1.22
N GLY A 54 -10.80 -15.76 -2.23
CA GLY A 54 -11.09 -15.35 -3.60
C GLY A 54 -10.79 -13.88 -3.90
N ALA A 55 -10.06 -13.20 -3.00
CA ALA A 55 -9.55 -11.86 -3.24
C ALA A 55 -8.58 -11.83 -4.42
N GLY A 56 -8.48 -10.69 -5.09
CA GLY A 56 -7.60 -10.54 -6.24
C GLY A 56 -7.43 -9.09 -6.68
N VAL A 57 -6.28 -8.80 -7.28
CA VAL A 57 -6.01 -7.49 -7.88
C VAL A 57 -6.65 -7.45 -9.28
N ILE A 58 -7.56 -6.50 -9.48
CA ILE A 58 -8.35 -6.37 -10.71
C ILE A 58 -7.61 -5.52 -11.74
N ALA A 59 -7.02 -4.42 -11.29
CA ALA A 59 -6.35 -3.46 -12.15
C ALA A 59 -5.25 -2.71 -11.36
N ALA A 60 -4.23 -2.24 -12.07
CA ALA A 60 -3.29 -1.22 -11.61
C ALA A 60 -2.92 -0.35 -12.81
N ASN A 61 -2.54 0.91 -12.58
CA ASN A 61 -2.13 1.80 -13.67
C ASN A 61 -0.67 1.63 -14.11
N ASP A 62 0.19 1.11 -13.22
CA ASP A 62 1.59 0.80 -13.48
C ASP A 62 2.01 -0.43 -12.66
N GLU A 63 2.85 -1.28 -13.24
CA GLU A 63 3.46 -2.46 -12.61
C GLU A 63 4.83 -2.73 -13.23
N PHE A 64 5.56 -1.66 -13.56
CA PHE A 64 6.73 -1.76 -14.42
C PHE A 64 7.85 -2.61 -13.81
N PHE A 65 8.12 -2.46 -12.50
CA PHE A 65 9.22 -3.14 -11.82
C PHE A 65 8.80 -4.45 -11.15
N ALA A 66 7.63 -4.49 -10.52
CA ALA A 66 7.14 -5.69 -9.86
C ALA A 66 5.59 -5.80 -9.91
N GLU A 67 5.11 -7.04 -10.01
CA GLU A 67 3.71 -7.37 -10.31
C GLU A 67 2.78 -7.04 -9.13
N ARG A 68 1.62 -6.46 -9.45
CA ARG A 68 0.62 -6.04 -8.45
C ARG A 68 0.06 -7.20 -7.62
N GLU A 69 0.02 -8.42 -8.17
CA GLU A 69 -0.49 -9.62 -7.50
C GLU A 69 0.32 -9.99 -6.26
N ASN A 70 1.56 -9.51 -6.14
CA ASN A 70 2.40 -9.69 -4.95
C ASN A 70 1.80 -9.04 -3.70
N LEU A 71 0.97 -8.00 -3.85
CA LEU A 71 0.27 -7.35 -2.73
C LEU A 71 -0.50 -8.35 -1.86
N LEU A 72 -1.04 -9.40 -2.46
CA LEU A 72 -1.95 -10.34 -1.79
C LEU A 72 -1.30 -11.70 -1.52
N ILE A 73 0.04 -11.79 -1.61
CA ILE A 73 0.76 -13.00 -1.19
C ILE A 73 0.76 -13.06 0.34
N ARG A 74 0.44 -14.23 0.89
CA ARG A 74 0.29 -14.37 2.34
C ARG A 74 1.63 -14.40 3.07
N GLU A 75 2.63 -15.00 2.44
CA GLU A 75 3.98 -15.08 2.96
C GLU A 75 4.60 -13.68 3.03
N ARG A 76 5.41 -13.44 4.07
CA ARG A 76 6.24 -12.26 4.19
C ARG A 76 7.09 -12.09 2.94
N ALA A 77 7.29 -10.84 2.52
CA ALA A 77 8.13 -10.54 1.38
C ALA A 77 9.56 -11.06 1.56
N VAL A 78 10.14 -11.60 0.49
CA VAL A 78 11.51 -12.10 0.49
C VAL A 78 12.43 -11.09 -0.18
N PHE A 79 13.55 -10.78 0.48
CA PHE A 79 14.64 -10.05 -0.15
C PHE A 79 15.67 -11.03 -0.69
N ASP A 80 15.72 -11.17 -2.01
CA ASP A 80 16.79 -11.85 -2.71
C ASP A 80 17.71 -10.79 -3.34
N PRO A 81 18.98 -10.63 -2.91
CA PRO A 81 19.90 -9.63 -3.46
C PRO A 81 20.38 -9.95 -4.89
N GLU A 82 20.23 -11.17 -5.37
CA GLU A 82 20.66 -11.62 -6.71
C GLU A 82 19.52 -11.66 -7.73
N HIS A 83 18.27 -11.47 -7.29
CA HIS A 83 17.12 -11.44 -8.20
C HIS A 83 17.06 -10.13 -9.02
N PHE A 84 17.36 -10.22 -10.32
CA PHE A 84 17.30 -9.12 -11.28
C PHE A 84 16.53 -9.54 -12.53
N GLY A 85 15.65 -8.67 -12.99
CA GLY A 85 15.02 -8.76 -14.29
C GLY A 85 15.68 -7.85 -15.31
N HIS A 86 15.14 -7.85 -16.53
CA HIS A 86 15.58 -6.99 -17.63
C HIS A 86 15.43 -5.49 -17.36
N LYS A 87 14.65 -5.10 -16.34
CA LYS A 87 14.40 -3.70 -15.93
C LYS A 87 15.19 -3.28 -14.68
N GLY A 88 15.94 -4.18 -14.06
CA GLY A 88 16.69 -3.93 -12.83
C GLY A 88 16.32 -4.89 -11.71
N LYS A 89 16.52 -4.44 -10.47
CA LYS A 89 16.19 -5.21 -9.27
C LYS A 89 14.68 -5.48 -9.25
N ILE A 90 14.30 -6.74 -9.05
CA ILE A 90 12.91 -7.10 -8.81
C ILE A 90 12.75 -7.28 -7.30
N MET A 91 11.75 -6.62 -6.73
CA MET A 91 11.39 -6.72 -5.32
C MET A 91 10.14 -7.61 -5.18
N ASP A 92 10.04 -8.32 -4.05
CA ASP A 92 8.84 -9.08 -3.72
C ASP A 92 7.74 -8.15 -3.21
N GLY A 93 7.03 -7.53 -4.16
CA GLY A 93 5.97 -6.56 -3.93
C GLY A 93 5.42 -6.02 -5.24
N TRP A 94 4.57 -4.99 -5.15
CA TRP A 94 4.15 -4.16 -6.27
C TRP A 94 5.00 -2.91 -6.32
N GLU A 95 5.67 -2.64 -7.46
CA GLU A 95 6.53 -1.46 -7.62
C GLU A 95 6.34 -0.80 -8.99
N THR A 96 6.13 0.52 -8.94
CA THR A 96 5.86 1.36 -10.12
C THR A 96 7.06 2.20 -10.54
N ARG A 97 7.01 2.79 -11.73
CA ARG A 97 8.05 3.75 -12.16
C ARG A 97 7.99 5.02 -11.34
N ARG A 98 9.18 5.60 -11.10
CA ARG A 98 9.30 6.97 -10.59
C ARG A 98 8.53 7.93 -11.49
N ARG A 99 7.53 8.59 -10.90
CA ARG A 99 6.74 9.61 -11.58
C ARG A 99 7.55 10.88 -11.70
N ARG A 100 7.41 11.53 -12.85
CA ARG A 100 8.02 12.83 -13.15
C ARG A 100 6.89 13.81 -13.46
N GLY A 101 7.15 15.09 -13.27
CA GLY A 101 6.18 16.10 -13.65
C GLY A 101 5.98 16.18 -15.17
N ALA A 102 4.98 16.96 -15.57
CA ALA A 102 4.44 16.94 -16.94
C ALA A 102 5.44 17.39 -18.02
N ASP A 103 6.38 18.27 -17.67
CA ASP A 103 7.32 18.88 -18.59
C ASP A 103 8.57 19.43 -17.87
N ALA A 104 9.45 20.13 -18.60
CA ALA A 104 10.67 20.69 -18.07
C ALA A 104 10.45 21.89 -17.13
N GLU A 105 9.32 22.59 -17.24
CA GLU A 105 8.97 23.72 -16.38
C GLU A 105 8.34 23.25 -15.07
N THR A 106 7.65 22.10 -15.12
CA THR A 106 7.07 21.40 -13.97
C THR A 106 7.68 20.01 -13.84
N PRO A 107 8.96 19.89 -13.40
CA PRO A 107 9.68 18.61 -13.43
C PRO A 107 9.27 17.62 -12.33
N PHE A 108 8.53 18.08 -11.31
CA PHE A 108 8.06 17.27 -10.18
C PHE A 108 6.58 16.92 -10.33
N PRO A 109 6.14 15.74 -9.84
CA PRO A 109 4.72 15.36 -9.83
C PRO A 109 3.85 16.38 -9.09
N ALA A 110 2.61 16.51 -9.53
CA ALA A 110 1.60 17.32 -8.85
C ALA A 110 1.20 16.66 -7.51
N PRO A 111 0.69 17.40 -6.52
CA PRO A 111 0.29 16.83 -5.23
C PRO A 111 -0.76 15.72 -5.33
N GLU A 112 -1.61 15.75 -6.36
CA GLU A 112 -2.66 14.76 -6.64
C GLU A 112 -2.18 13.56 -7.47
N ASP A 113 -0.98 13.62 -8.03
CA ASP A 113 -0.43 12.52 -8.81
C ASP A 113 -0.20 11.29 -7.91
N HIS A 114 -0.66 10.14 -8.38
CA HIS A 114 -0.47 8.86 -7.69
C HIS A 114 -0.57 7.68 -8.66
N ASP A 115 0.03 6.56 -8.24
CA ASP A 115 -0.27 5.24 -8.81
C ASP A 115 -1.32 4.52 -7.98
N TRP A 116 -2.08 3.62 -8.60
CA TRP A 116 -3.17 2.92 -7.93
C TRP A 116 -3.27 1.46 -8.33
N ALA A 117 -3.77 0.66 -7.39
CA ALA A 117 -4.19 -0.73 -7.59
C ALA A 117 -5.60 -0.94 -7.03
N ILE A 118 -6.47 -1.59 -7.80
CA ILE A 118 -7.83 -1.97 -7.39
C ILE A 118 -7.82 -3.43 -6.97
N VAL A 119 -8.25 -3.69 -5.75
CA VAL A 119 -8.38 -5.03 -5.17
C VAL A 119 -9.85 -5.35 -4.95
N ARG A 120 -10.28 -6.52 -5.43
CA ARG A 120 -11.55 -7.12 -5.03
C ARG A 120 -11.32 -7.93 -3.77
N LEU A 121 -12.12 -7.68 -2.74
CA LEU A 121 -12.10 -8.45 -1.50
C LEU A 121 -12.65 -9.86 -1.74
N GLY A 122 -12.13 -10.85 -1.01
CA GLY A 122 -12.60 -12.23 -1.10
C GLY A 122 -14.03 -12.41 -0.58
N ALA A 123 -14.41 -11.58 0.38
CA ALA A 123 -15.80 -11.47 0.82
C ALA A 123 -16.17 -10.00 1.00
N PRO A 124 -17.42 -9.60 0.67
CA PRO A 124 -17.93 -8.30 1.05
C PRO A 124 -17.95 -8.13 2.58
N GLY A 125 -17.41 -7.03 3.10
CA GLY A 125 -17.26 -6.87 4.54
C GLY A 125 -17.06 -5.43 4.98
N ILE A 126 -17.03 -5.24 6.30
CA ILE A 126 -16.68 -3.95 6.93
C ILE A 126 -15.18 -3.98 7.22
N ILE A 127 -14.45 -3.01 6.68
CA ILE A 127 -13.01 -2.89 6.87
C ILE A 127 -12.76 -2.18 8.21
N ARG A 128 -12.10 -2.86 9.15
CA ARG A 128 -11.79 -2.32 10.49
C ARG A 128 -10.38 -1.77 10.60
N GLY A 129 -9.50 -2.19 9.71
CA GLY A 129 -8.16 -1.66 9.58
C GLY A 129 -7.51 -2.14 8.29
N LEU A 130 -6.36 -1.57 7.98
CA LEU A 130 -5.52 -1.89 6.83
C LEU A 130 -4.07 -2.01 7.32
N VAL A 131 -3.31 -2.93 6.73
CA VAL A 131 -1.84 -3.00 6.93
C VAL A 131 -1.18 -2.82 5.57
N VAL A 132 -0.57 -1.66 5.34
CA VAL A 132 0.24 -1.43 4.14
C VAL A 132 1.69 -1.77 4.47
N ASP A 133 2.12 -2.97 4.08
CA ASP A 133 3.47 -3.45 4.34
C ASP A 133 4.43 -2.96 3.25
N THR A 134 5.46 -2.21 3.65
CA THR A 134 6.53 -1.72 2.78
C THR A 134 7.83 -2.51 2.99
N ALA A 135 7.76 -3.76 3.45
CA ALA A 135 8.90 -4.64 3.61
C ALA A 135 9.85 -4.57 2.40
N HIS A 136 11.16 -4.52 2.68
CA HIS A 136 12.26 -4.36 1.73
C HIS A 136 12.28 -3.07 0.87
N PHE A 137 11.19 -2.31 0.81
CA PHE A 137 11.16 -0.96 0.23
C PHE A 137 11.67 0.07 1.25
N ARG A 138 13.00 0.18 1.35
CA ARG A 138 13.68 0.96 2.41
C ARG A 138 13.75 2.46 2.12
N GLY A 139 13.86 2.86 0.85
CA GLY A 139 13.86 4.27 0.40
C GLY A 139 13.07 4.51 -0.91
N ASN A 140 12.50 3.45 -1.48
CA ASN A 140 11.65 3.47 -2.68
C ASN A 140 10.19 3.09 -2.36
N TYR A 141 9.78 3.17 -1.09
CA TYR A 141 8.37 3.10 -0.69
C TYR A 141 7.66 4.42 -1.06
N PRO A 142 6.31 4.42 -1.20
CA PRO A 142 5.58 5.67 -1.39
C PRO A 142 5.67 6.54 -0.14
N GLN A 143 5.75 7.86 -0.27
CA GLN A 143 5.86 8.75 0.89
C GLN A 143 4.53 8.86 1.67
N ARG A 144 3.41 8.72 0.96
CA ARG A 144 2.07 8.59 1.54
C ARG A 144 1.27 7.55 0.80
N VAL A 145 0.29 6.98 1.48
CA VAL A 145 -0.74 6.13 0.86
C VAL A 145 -2.13 6.66 1.19
N SER A 146 -3.08 6.45 0.28
CA SER A 146 -4.50 6.62 0.59
C SER A 146 -5.25 5.38 0.13
N VAL A 147 -6.43 5.15 0.73
CA VAL A 147 -7.29 4.03 0.35
C VAL A 147 -8.71 4.51 0.20
N GLN A 148 -9.31 4.15 -0.92
CA GLN A 148 -10.71 4.33 -1.18
C GLN A 148 -11.41 2.97 -1.28
N ALA A 149 -12.71 2.93 -1.00
CA ALA A 149 -13.49 1.71 -1.05
C ALA A 149 -14.83 1.93 -1.75
N THR A 150 -15.34 0.88 -2.38
CA THR A 150 -16.65 0.89 -3.03
C THR A 150 -17.36 -0.45 -2.90
N SER A 151 -18.68 -0.42 -3.14
CA SER A 151 -19.54 -1.59 -3.20
C SER A 151 -20.19 -1.65 -4.57
N VAL A 152 -19.67 -2.53 -5.41
CA VAL A 152 -20.24 -2.86 -6.72
C VAL A 152 -20.62 -4.35 -6.70
N GLU A 153 -21.83 -4.65 -7.14
CA GLU A 153 -22.38 -6.01 -7.19
C GLU A 153 -21.81 -6.81 -8.37
N GLY A 154 -21.75 -8.13 -8.22
CA GLY A 154 -21.23 -9.04 -9.24
C GLY A 154 -19.69 -9.05 -9.33
N ALA A 155 -19.17 -9.26 -10.54
CA ALA A 155 -17.74 -9.32 -10.83
C ALA A 155 -17.38 -8.29 -11.92
N PRO A 156 -17.44 -6.98 -11.59
CA PRO A 156 -17.17 -5.93 -12.57
C PRO A 156 -15.72 -5.98 -13.06
N GLY A 157 -15.53 -5.74 -14.36
CA GLY A 157 -14.20 -5.59 -14.94
C GLY A 157 -13.57 -4.22 -14.63
N PRO A 158 -12.27 -4.01 -14.96
CA PRO A 158 -11.58 -2.75 -14.74
C PRO A 158 -12.31 -1.52 -15.28
N GLU A 159 -12.79 -1.58 -16.52
CA GLU A 159 -13.49 -0.45 -17.18
C GLU A 159 -14.75 -0.02 -16.41
N GLN A 160 -15.49 -0.99 -15.86
CA GLN A 160 -16.70 -0.72 -15.09
C GLN A 160 -16.35 -0.09 -13.73
N LEU A 161 -15.29 -0.55 -13.07
CA LEU A 161 -14.84 0.00 -11.77
C LEU A 161 -14.25 1.41 -11.88
N LEU A 162 -13.77 1.77 -13.07
CA LEU A 162 -13.19 3.08 -13.39
C LEU A 162 -14.21 4.06 -13.99
N ALA A 163 -15.46 3.64 -14.20
CA ALA A 163 -16.50 4.51 -14.74
C ALA A 163 -16.89 5.62 -13.74
N ASP A 164 -17.26 6.79 -14.26
CA ASP A 164 -17.55 8.01 -13.48
C ASP A 164 -18.75 7.85 -12.50
N ASP A 165 -19.63 6.90 -12.76
CA ASP A 165 -20.80 6.60 -11.93
C ASP A 165 -20.45 5.73 -10.70
N VAL A 166 -19.31 5.02 -10.71
CA VAL A 166 -18.82 4.28 -9.54
C VAL A 166 -18.28 5.26 -8.50
N LYS A 167 -18.94 5.29 -7.34
CA LYS A 167 -18.56 6.16 -6.23
C LYS A 167 -17.59 5.44 -5.29
N TRP A 168 -16.38 5.96 -5.25
CA TRP A 168 -15.31 5.56 -4.34
C TRP A 168 -15.33 6.48 -3.12
N GLU A 169 -15.47 5.90 -1.93
CA GLU A 169 -15.38 6.62 -0.66
C GLU A 169 -13.95 6.55 -0.15
N GLU A 170 -13.39 7.68 0.26
CA GLU A 170 -12.10 7.70 0.96
C GLU A 170 -12.27 7.15 2.38
N ILE A 171 -11.63 6.01 2.66
CA ILE A 171 -11.63 5.38 3.97
C ILE A 171 -10.30 5.60 4.72
N LEU A 172 -9.24 5.96 4.00
CA LEU A 172 -7.96 6.41 4.53
C LEU A 172 -7.47 7.59 3.68
N PRO A 173 -7.41 8.83 4.21
CA PRO A 173 -6.85 9.96 3.48
C PRO A 173 -5.34 9.79 3.23
N PRO A 174 -4.72 10.58 2.34
CA PRO A 174 -3.27 10.53 2.13
C PRO A 174 -2.48 10.65 3.45
N THR A 175 -1.93 9.53 3.89
CA THR A 175 -1.30 9.39 5.20
C THR A 175 0.16 8.98 5.03
N PRO A 176 1.11 9.62 5.74
CA PRO A 176 2.50 9.21 5.70
C PRO A 176 2.72 7.76 6.10
N VAL A 177 3.64 7.09 5.42
CA VAL A 177 4.07 5.74 5.74
C VAL A 177 5.57 5.72 5.97
N ARG A 178 6.04 4.62 6.56
CA ARG A 178 7.44 4.32 6.80
C ARG A 178 7.92 3.24 5.85
N GLY A 179 9.18 3.34 5.41
CA GLY A 179 9.82 2.31 4.59
C GLY A 179 10.17 1.07 5.42
N HIS A 180 10.14 -0.13 4.84
CA HIS A 180 10.43 -1.37 5.58
C HIS A 180 9.62 -1.48 6.89
N ALA A 181 8.30 -1.29 6.80
CA ALA A 181 7.40 -1.28 7.94
C ALA A 181 6.01 -1.85 7.58
N ALA A 182 5.37 -2.51 8.54
CA ALA A 182 3.94 -2.78 8.51
C ALA A 182 3.18 -1.53 8.97
N ASN A 183 2.71 -0.72 8.02
CA ASN A 183 1.99 0.51 8.33
C ASN A 183 0.51 0.20 8.57
N ALA A 184 0.13 0.11 9.84
CA ALA A 184 -1.24 -0.20 10.25
C ALA A 184 -2.10 1.04 10.47
N PHE A 185 -3.34 0.99 9.99
CA PHE A 185 -4.31 2.07 10.07
C PHE A 185 -5.67 1.53 10.52
N GLU A 186 -6.25 2.11 11.57
CA GLU A 186 -7.64 1.82 11.94
C GLU A 186 -8.61 2.52 10.97
N ILE A 187 -9.67 1.82 10.57
CA ILE A 187 -10.68 2.33 9.66
C ILE A 187 -12.00 2.46 10.41
N THR A 188 -12.55 3.68 10.38
CA THR A 188 -13.74 4.05 11.15
C THR A 188 -15.05 3.85 10.39
N SER A 189 -14.98 3.68 9.06
CA SER A 189 -16.17 3.43 8.25
C SER A 189 -16.86 2.13 8.67
N GLY A 190 -18.14 2.22 9.01
CA GLY A 190 -18.98 1.06 9.32
C GLY A 190 -19.68 0.46 8.10
N ARG A 191 -19.34 0.90 6.89
CA ARG A 191 -20.01 0.46 5.65
C ARG A 191 -19.42 -0.85 5.15
N ARG A 192 -20.26 -1.62 4.45
CA ARG A 192 -19.84 -2.82 3.71
C ARG A 192 -19.24 -2.41 2.37
N TYR A 193 -18.09 -2.98 2.03
CA TYR A 193 -17.39 -2.79 0.76
C TYR A 193 -17.13 -4.13 0.05
N THR A 194 -16.93 -4.07 -1.27
CA THR A 194 -16.53 -5.21 -2.10
C THR A 194 -15.17 -5.01 -2.77
N HIS A 195 -14.75 -3.76 -2.95
CA HIS A 195 -13.47 -3.41 -3.56
C HIS A 195 -12.79 -2.28 -2.79
N ILE A 196 -11.46 -2.27 -2.85
CA ILE A 196 -10.63 -1.15 -2.40
C ILE A 196 -9.73 -0.68 -3.55
N ARG A 197 -9.37 0.60 -3.53
CA ARG A 197 -8.36 1.21 -4.39
C ARG A 197 -7.27 1.76 -3.49
N LEU A 198 -6.11 1.11 -3.53
CA LEU A 198 -4.90 1.55 -2.86
C LEU A 198 -4.17 2.54 -3.76
N CYS A 199 -3.79 3.70 -3.24
CA CYS A 199 -3.05 4.73 -3.95
C CYS A 199 -1.68 4.99 -3.32
N GLN A 200 -0.63 5.01 -4.14
CA GLN A 200 0.75 5.36 -3.79
C GLN A 200 1.06 6.79 -4.23
N HIS A 201 1.47 7.66 -3.30
CA HIS A 201 1.72 9.07 -3.60
C HIS A 201 3.21 9.42 -3.59
N PRO A 202 3.80 9.87 -4.72
CA PRO A 202 3.26 9.85 -6.09
C PRO A 202 3.48 8.50 -6.83
N ASP A 203 4.37 7.67 -6.31
CA ASP A 203 4.82 6.38 -6.83
C ASP A 203 5.53 5.61 -5.70
N GLY A 204 5.93 4.36 -5.96
CA GLY A 204 6.84 3.63 -5.08
C GLY A 204 6.61 2.12 -5.11
N GLY A 205 6.98 1.48 -4.00
CA GLY A 205 6.80 0.06 -3.79
C GLY A 205 6.10 -0.30 -2.48
N ILE A 206 5.18 -1.26 -2.57
CA ILE A 206 4.46 -1.85 -1.43
C ILE A 206 4.59 -3.36 -1.54
N ALA A 207 5.01 -4.01 -0.46
CA ALA A 207 5.23 -5.44 -0.40
C ALA A 207 3.91 -6.21 -0.30
N ARG A 208 3.07 -5.87 0.68
CA ARG A 208 1.79 -6.53 0.98
C ARG A 208 0.71 -5.52 1.38
N LEU A 209 -0.54 -5.96 1.30
CA LEU A 209 -1.73 -5.22 1.71
C LEU A 209 -2.65 -6.08 2.58
#